data_AF-A0AAV5T291-F1
#
_entry.id   AF-A0AAV5T291-F1
#
_cell.length_a   1.000
_cell.length_b   1.000
_cell.length_c   1.000
_cell.angle_alpha   90.00
_cell.angle_beta   90.00
_cell.angle_gamma   90.00
#
_symmetry.space_group_name_H-M   'P 1'
#
loop_
_entity.id
_entity.type
_entity.pdbx_description
1 polymer ?
#
loop_
_entity_poly.entity_id
_entity_poly.type
_entity_poly.pdbx_seq_one_letter_code
_entity_poly.pdbx_strand_id
1 'polypeptide(L)'
;FSINMPCKTVIFGVDTFNFNPLLFRQMSGRAGRRGFDRSGTVIFMGIPTGKIRRLLTASLSNLQGNPPFTTSFLLRLLAYAHHDVVEKGNPINTIDMRAESALTLLTQSFSLFTRTQANDGSLQKQLRLFVAFSVQLLRHLQLIDRKGRARGLWQLAGNVKESPGNLILVHLLQRGVFHDYCKKYKKEDALKRKMLILLAHLFNRIRLPPSFRPDDKDSYPSGNNAIVFLEDVPDDVKKHMDDYNETVLLLFRQFTKGAAPNGRLVDDRFSISGVKDDQISLFPQYLVSPLYEGHSADISFLRTLNLDEVDHRGRKVYYGAFAYDFWVHKSRSMICNV
;
A
#
# COMPACT_ATOMS: atom_id res chain seq x y z
N PHE A 1 16.78 9.47 9.80
CA PHE A 1 17.99 9.33 10.65
C PHE A 1 18.85 10.56 10.46
N SER A 2 19.21 11.26 11.53
CA SER A 2 20.06 12.47 11.46
C SER A 2 21.49 12.13 11.07
N ILE A 3 22.15 13.02 10.34
CA ILE A 3 23.45 12.74 9.70
C ILE A 3 24.60 12.80 10.73
N ASN A 4 24.63 13.77 11.65
CA ASN A 4 25.73 13.95 12.61
C ASN A 4 25.25 14.21 14.04
N MET A 5 24.89 13.14 14.76
CA MET A 5 24.60 13.23 16.20
C MET A 5 25.25 12.04 16.94
N PRO A 6 26.58 12.02 17.10
CA PRO A 6 27.26 11.01 17.91
C PRO A 6 27.14 11.34 19.40
N CYS A 7 26.90 10.33 20.22
CA CYS A 7 26.71 10.45 21.67
C CYS A 7 27.74 9.58 22.39
N LYS A 8 28.12 9.92 23.62
CA LYS A 8 29.02 9.06 24.42
C LYS A 8 28.37 7.71 24.77
N THR A 9 27.07 7.76 25.09
CA THR A 9 26.29 6.61 25.53
C THR A 9 24.97 6.54 24.79
N VAL A 10 24.53 5.34 24.42
CA VAL A 10 23.20 5.04 23.86
C VAL A 10 22.48 4.08 24.80
N ILE A 11 21.23 4.38 25.11
CA ILE A 11 20.40 3.56 26.00
C ILE A 11 19.19 3.04 25.22
N PHE A 12 18.98 1.73 25.28
CA PHE A 12 17.79 1.06 24.74
C PHE A 12 16.86 0.71 25.91
N GLY A 13 15.78 1.49 26.08
CA GLY A 13 14.92 1.42 27.28
C GLY A 13 13.62 0.62 27.15
N VAL A 14 13.17 0.31 25.93
CA VAL A 14 11.88 -0.36 25.70
C VAL A 14 12.03 -1.43 24.64
N ASP A 15 11.55 -2.64 24.94
CA ASP A 15 11.44 -3.69 23.94
C ASP A 15 10.19 -3.50 23.07
N THR A 16 10.37 -3.39 21.76
CA THR A 16 9.28 -3.29 20.78
C THR A 16 9.43 -4.32 19.67
N PHE A 17 8.32 -4.75 19.08
CA PHE A 17 8.35 -5.71 17.95
C PHE A 17 9.14 -5.18 16.74
N ASN A 18 9.11 -3.87 16.53
CA ASN A 18 9.82 -3.23 15.42
C ASN A 18 11.34 -3.12 15.68
N PHE A 19 11.82 -3.39 16.89
CA PHE A 19 13.24 -3.31 17.22
C PHE A 19 14.01 -4.50 16.63
N ASN A 20 14.65 -4.25 15.49
CA ASN A 20 15.37 -5.23 14.69
C ASN A 20 16.90 -5.00 14.70
N PRO A 21 17.72 -5.97 14.24
CA PRO A 21 19.18 -5.85 14.25
C PRO A 21 19.73 -4.66 13.43
N LEU A 22 19.06 -4.28 12.34
CA LEU A 22 19.47 -3.12 11.52
C LEU A 22 19.33 -1.81 12.30
N LEU A 23 18.17 -1.60 12.93
CA LEU A 23 17.88 -0.45 13.77
C LEU A 23 18.82 -0.39 14.97
N PHE A 24 19.06 -1.54 15.61
CA PHE A 24 20.03 -1.65 16.69
C PHE A 24 21.41 -1.15 16.24
N ARG A 25 21.97 -1.68 15.14
CA ARG A 25 23.28 -1.25 14.63
C ARG A 25 23.33 0.21 14.22
N GLN A 26 22.25 0.72 13.61
CA GLN A 26 22.15 2.15 13.24
C GLN A 26 22.12 3.07 14.46
N MET A 27 21.46 2.67 15.54
CA MET A 27 21.37 3.44 16.78
C MET A 27 22.61 3.29 17.65
N SER A 28 23.07 2.05 17.89
CA SER A 28 24.25 1.75 18.70
C SER A 28 25.52 2.29 18.06
N GLY A 29 25.58 2.35 16.71
CA GLY A 29 26.69 2.96 15.97
C GLY A 29 26.83 4.47 16.18
N ARG A 30 25.89 5.11 16.90
CA ARG A 30 26.03 6.50 17.35
C ARG A 30 26.76 6.63 18.68
N ALA A 31 26.99 5.53 19.41
CA ALA A 31 27.75 5.53 20.65
C ALA A 31 29.25 5.66 20.37
N GLY A 32 29.92 6.58 21.08
CA GLY A 32 31.34 6.89 20.96
C GLY A 32 31.59 8.02 19.96
N ARG A 33 32.04 9.17 20.46
CA ARG A 33 32.43 10.31 19.63
C ARG A 33 33.89 10.16 19.19
N ARG A 34 34.10 10.04 17.87
CA ARG A 34 35.44 9.91 17.26
C ARG A 34 36.35 11.05 17.71
N GLY A 35 37.52 10.72 18.27
CA GLY A 35 38.51 11.69 18.75
C GLY A 35 38.29 12.21 20.18
N PHE A 36 37.16 11.90 20.83
CA PHE A 36 36.86 12.36 22.19
C PHE A 36 36.70 11.20 23.18
N ASP A 37 35.96 10.16 22.80
CA ASP A 37 35.67 9.03 23.68
C ASP A 37 36.57 7.84 23.31
N ARG A 38 37.18 7.19 24.31
CA ARG A 38 37.99 5.96 24.11
C ARG A 38 37.13 4.78 23.63
N SER A 39 35.86 4.75 24.05
CA SER A 39 34.87 3.75 23.67
C SER A 39 33.45 4.33 23.74
N GLY A 40 32.54 3.76 22.95
CA GLY A 40 31.11 4.04 23.04
C GLY A 40 30.42 3.10 24.02
N THR A 41 29.54 3.62 24.87
CA THR A 41 28.79 2.80 25.83
C THR A 41 27.38 2.51 25.31
N VAL A 42 26.96 1.25 25.36
CA VAL A 42 25.60 0.83 24.98
C VAL A 42 24.96 0.12 26.17
N ILE A 43 23.80 0.61 26.61
CA ILE A 43 23.07 0.09 27.77
C ILE A 43 21.73 -0.46 27.31
N PHE A 44 21.40 -1.67 27.74
CA PHE A 44 20.08 -2.28 27.54
C PHE A 44 19.31 -2.25 28.86
N MET A 45 18.07 -1.79 28.81
CA MET A 45 17.15 -1.76 29.94
C MET A 45 15.80 -2.33 29.48
N GLY A 46 15.26 -3.30 30.22
CA GLY A 46 13.97 -3.90 29.90
C GLY A 46 13.93 -4.74 28.62
N ILE A 47 15.09 -5.16 28.08
CA ILE A 47 15.17 -6.03 26.89
C ILE A 47 15.61 -7.45 27.29
N PRO A 48 14.87 -8.51 26.91
CA PRO A 48 15.23 -9.89 27.25
C PRO A 48 16.61 -10.29 26.72
N THR A 49 17.37 -11.03 27.52
CA THR A 49 18.75 -11.46 27.17
C THR A 49 18.81 -12.23 25.85
N GLY A 50 17.81 -13.06 25.55
CA GLY A 50 17.71 -13.78 24.27
C GLY A 50 17.64 -12.83 23.07
N LYS A 51 16.86 -11.74 23.19
CA LYS A 51 16.77 -10.71 22.15
C LYS A 51 18.07 -9.92 22.04
N ILE A 52 18.71 -9.56 23.16
CA ILE A 52 20.02 -8.89 23.17
C ILE A 52 21.06 -9.71 22.39
N ARG A 53 21.18 -11.02 22.70
CA ARG A 53 22.09 -11.93 21.99
C ARG A 53 21.82 -11.91 20.49
N ARG A 54 20.56 -12.05 20.09
CA ARG A 54 20.16 -11.97 18.68
C ARG A 54 20.52 -10.63 18.04
N LEU A 55 20.31 -9.50 18.71
CA LEU A 55 20.62 -8.17 18.15
C LEU A 55 22.12 -7.97 17.93
N LEU A 56 22.94 -8.50 18.82
CA LEU A 56 24.40 -8.44 18.72
C LEU A 56 24.93 -9.36 17.62
N THR A 57 24.42 -10.59 17.51
CA THR A 57 24.98 -11.62 16.63
C THR A 57 24.30 -11.76 15.27
N ALA A 58 23.05 -11.33 15.10
CA ALA A 58 22.32 -11.51 13.85
C ALA A 58 23.01 -10.83 12.67
N SER A 59 23.07 -11.49 11.52
CA SER A 59 23.50 -10.89 10.27
C SER A 59 22.54 -9.77 9.84
N LEU A 60 23.06 -8.80 9.10
CA LEU A 60 22.19 -7.82 8.45
C LEU A 60 21.40 -8.52 7.34
N SER A 61 20.14 -8.13 7.19
CA SER A 61 19.32 -8.55 6.06
C SER A 61 19.97 -8.10 4.76
N ASN A 62 20.04 -9.01 3.78
CA ASN A 62 20.47 -8.66 2.43
C ASN A 62 19.55 -7.58 1.84
N LEU A 63 20.13 -6.69 1.03
CA LEU A 63 19.35 -5.67 0.35
C LEU A 63 18.50 -6.34 -0.73
N GLN A 64 17.19 -6.33 -0.53
CA GLN A 64 16.22 -6.86 -1.50
C GLN A 64 15.48 -5.70 -2.16
N GLY A 65 15.33 -5.77 -3.47
CA GLY A 65 14.50 -4.83 -4.22
C GLY A 65 13.02 -5.09 -3.98
N ASN A 66 12.27 -4.03 -3.68
CA ASN A 66 10.81 -4.10 -3.64
C ASN A 66 10.23 -4.25 -5.05
N PRO A 67 9.05 -4.88 -5.21
CA PRO A 67 8.33 -4.87 -6.48
C PRO A 67 8.19 -3.42 -6.99
N PRO A 68 8.72 -3.12 -8.18
CA PRO A 68 8.88 -1.74 -8.65
C PRO A 68 7.58 -1.09 -9.14
N PHE A 69 6.55 -1.87 -9.45
CA PHE A 69 5.41 -1.38 -10.22
C PHE A 69 4.15 -1.23 -9.36
N THR A 70 3.67 0.00 -9.28
CA THR A 70 2.27 0.28 -8.93
C THR A 70 1.47 0.61 -10.17
N THR A 71 0.16 0.46 -10.13
CA THR A 71 -0.70 0.79 -11.28
C THR A 71 -0.59 2.28 -11.65
N SER A 72 -0.43 3.17 -10.66
CA SER A 72 -0.16 4.59 -10.88
C SER A 72 1.24 4.87 -11.44
N PHE A 73 2.25 4.06 -11.08
CA PHE A 73 3.56 4.13 -11.73
C PHE A 73 3.46 3.75 -13.21
N LEU A 74 2.73 2.67 -13.53
CA LEU A 74 2.51 2.25 -14.92
C LEU A 74 1.72 3.30 -15.72
N LEU A 75 0.72 3.94 -15.11
CA LEU A 75 0.01 5.05 -15.74
C LEU A 75 0.96 6.21 -16.09
N ARG A 76 1.82 6.61 -15.14
CA ARG A 76 2.83 7.65 -15.39
C ARG A 76 3.84 7.24 -16.44
N LEU A 77 4.24 5.97 -16.47
CA LEU A 77 5.17 5.44 -17.45
C LEU A 77 4.57 5.45 -18.87
N LEU A 78 3.30 5.08 -19.01
CA LEU A 78 2.57 5.18 -20.29
C LEU A 78 2.37 6.64 -20.72
N ALA A 79 2.03 7.51 -19.76
CA ALA A 79 1.92 8.95 -20.03
C ALA A 79 3.25 9.54 -20.49
N TYR A 80 4.37 9.13 -19.89
CA TYR A 80 5.72 9.50 -20.32
C TYR A 80 6.04 9.02 -21.73
N ALA A 81 5.79 7.74 -22.03
CA ALA A 81 6.05 7.17 -23.35
C ALA A 81 5.33 7.95 -24.47
N HIS A 82 4.06 8.30 -24.23
CA HIS A 82 3.21 9.04 -25.16
C HIS A 82 3.24 10.56 -24.97
N HIS A 83 4.18 11.11 -24.20
CA HIS A 83 4.25 12.55 -24.00
C HIS A 83 4.78 13.23 -25.27
N ASP A 84 3.93 14.02 -25.93
CA ASP A 84 4.31 14.82 -27.10
C ASP A 84 5.07 16.07 -26.62
N VAL A 85 6.39 15.96 -26.40
CA VAL A 85 7.27 17.13 -26.25
C VAL A 85 7.74 17.55 -27.65
N VAL A 86 7.23 18.69 -28.13
CA VAL A 86 7.81 19.41 -29.26
C VAL A 86 8.53 20.63 -28.71
N GLU A 87 9.83 20.52 -28.45
CA GLU A 87 10.67 21.70 -28.18
C GLU A 87 11.40 22.10 -29.46
N LYS A 88 11.19 23.36 -29.91
CA LYS A 88 12.00 24.05 -30.92
C LYS A 88 12.35 23.25 -32.20
N GLY A 89 11.41 22.45 -32.71
CA GLY A 89 11.55 21.81 -34.03
C GLY A 89 12.44 20.57 -34.11
N ASN A 90 13.09 20.15 -33.01
CA ASN A 90 13.82 18.88 -32.94
C ASN A 90 13.23 18.00 -31.83
N PRO A 91 12.73 16.79 -32.11
CA PRO A 91 12.27 15.88 -31.06
C PRO A 91 13.47 15.46 -30.21
N ILE A 92 13.55 15.94 -28.96
CA ILE A 92 14.59 15.58 -28.00
C ILE A 92 14.63 14.06 -27.77
N ASN A 93 13.46 13.41 -27.80
CA ASN A 93 13.31 11.96 -27.77
C ASN A 93 12.13 11.57 -28.65
N THR A 94 12.27 10.54 -29.47
CA THR A 94 11.13 9.95 -30.19
C THR A 94 10.26 9.12 -29.23
N ILE A 95 9.03 8.82 -29.64
CA ILE A 95 8.14 7.91 -28.87
C ILE A 95 8.84 6.56 -28.65
N ASP A 96 9.54 6.05 -29.68
CA ASP A 96 10.23 4.76 -29.63
C ASP A 96 11.34 4.73 -28.58
N MET A 97 12.17 5.78 -28.50
CA MET A 97 13.23 5.88 -27.48
C MET A 97 12.66 5.92 -26.06
N ARG A 98 11.52 6.61 -25.87
CA ARG A 98 10.84 6.63 -24.56
C ARG A 98 10.20 5.30 -24.22
N ALA A 99 9.62 4.61 -25.21
CA ALA A 99 9.06 3.28 -25.04
C ALA A 99 10.14 2.26 -24.68
N GLU A 100 11.31 2.32 -25.31
CA GLU A 100 12.47 1.48 -24.98
C GLU A 100 12.99 1.76 -23.56
N SER A 101 13.08 3.03 -23.18
CA SER A 101 13.43 3.43 -21.81
C SER A 101 12.44 2.89 -20.78
N ALA A 102 11.14 2.97 -21.09
CA ALA A 102 10.08 2.42 -20.24
C ALA A 102 10.18 0.89 -20.13
N LEU A 103 10.43 0.20 -21.24
CA LEU A 103 10.61 -1.25 -21.27
C LEU A 103 11.84 -1.68 -20.45
N THR A 104 12.92 -0.90 -20.52
CA THR A 104 14.14 -1.14 -19.75
C THR A 104 13.85 -1.03 -18.25
N LEU A 105 13.11 0.00 -17.82
CA LEU A 105 12.68 0.13 -16.42
C LEU A 105 11.81 -1.05 -15.95
N LEU A 106 10.97 -1.59 -16.84
CA LEU A 106 10.11 -2.73 -16.50
C LEU A 106 10.87 -4.07 -16.45
N THR A 107 11.94 -4.21 -17.23
CA THR A 107 12.66 -5.48 -17.40
C THR A 107 13.96 -5.57 -16.59
N GLN A 108 14.57 -4.44 -16.25
CA GLN A 108 15.85 -4.34 -15.55
C GLN A 108 15.69 -3.79 -14.13
N SER A 109 14.61 -4.16 -13.44
CA SER A 109 14.38 -3.69 -12.06
C SER A 109 15.32 -4.38 -11.06
N PHE A 110 15.79 -3.64 -10.05
CA PHE A 110 16.65 -4.19 -8.99
C PHE A 110 16.05 -5.41 -8.27
N SER A 111 14.72 -5.51 -8.20
CA SER A 111 14.01 -6.65 -7.62
C SER A 111 14.25 -7.96 -8.38
N LEU A 112 14.50 -7.89 -9.69
CA LEU A 112 14.79 -9.05 -10.53
C LEU A 112 16.21 -9.59 -10.36
N PHE A 113 17.11 -8.82 -9.74
CA PHE A 113 18.50 -9.23 -9.51
C PHE A 113 18.77 -9.67 -8.06
N THR A 114 17.89 -9.32 -7.13
CA THR A 114 18.13 -9.51 -5.69
C THR A 114 17.18 -10.48 -5.01
N ARG A 115 16.01 -10.74 -5.60
CA ARG A 115 15.02 -11.65 -5.03
C ARG A 115 15.28 -13.07 -5.50
N THR A 116 15.21 -14.04 -4.58
CA THR A 116 15.35 -15.47 -4.89
C THR A 116 14.29 -15.93 -5.90
N GLN A 117 13.08 -15.37 -5.84
CA GLN A 117 12.00 -15.66 -6.80
C GLN A 117 12.33 -15.26 -8.25
N ALA A 118 13.36 -14.44 -8.46
CA ALA A 118 13.79 -14.06 -9.81
C ALA A 118 14.64 -15.14 -10.50
N ASN A 119 15.33 -16.00 -9.74
CA ASN A 119 16.21 -17.05 -10.29
C ASN A 119 15.44 -18.02 -11.18
N ASP A 120 14.22 -18.39 -10.76
CA ASP A 120 13.35 -19.34 -11.48
C ASP A 120 12.45 -18.64 -12.52
N GLY A 121 12.62 -17.33 -12.73
CA GLY A 121 11.82 -16.52 -13.65
C GLY A 121 10.36 -16.28 -13.19
N SER A 122 9.93 -16.84 -12.06
CA SER A 122 8.56 -16.69 -11.53
C SER A 122 8.19 -15.22 -11.30
N LEU A 123 9.11 -14.43 -10.72
CA LEU A 123 8.90 -13.01 -10.49
C LEU A 123 8.72 -12.23 -11.80
N GLN A 124 9.46 -12.57 -12.86
CA GLN A 124 9.33 -11.91 -14.17
C GLN A 124 7.95 -12.18 -14.77
N LYS A 125 7.47 -13.43 -14.69
CA LYS A 125 6.12 -13.81 -15.13
C LYS A 125 5.06 -13.04 -14.34
N GLN A 126 5.20 -12.97 -13.02
CA GLN A 126 4.28 -12.24 -12.14
C GLN A 126 4.25 -10.74 -12.46
N LEU A 127 5.41 -10.11 -12.69
CA LEU A 127 5.48 -8.69 -13.04
C LEU A 127 4.84 -8.40 -14.41
N ARG A 128 5.08 -9.26 -15.42
CA ARG A 128 4.42 -9.13 -16.73
C ARG A 128 2.90 -9.25 -16.62
N LEU A 129 2.43 -10.22 -15.84
CA LEU A 129 1.01 -10.37 -15.55
C LEU A 129 0.44 -9.13 -14.87
N PHE A 130 1.14 -8.61 -13.86
CA PHE A 130 0.70 -7.41 -13.14
C PHE A 130 0.64 -6.18 -14.06
N VAL A 131 1.58 -6.04 -15.00
CA VAL A 131 1.55 -4.99 -16.02
C VAL A 131 0.34 -5.17 -16.94
N ALA A 132 0.09 -6.37 -17.46
CA ALA A 132 -1.05 -6.64 -18.34
C ALA A 132 -2.39 -6.36 -17.64
N PHE A 133 -2.55 -6.86 -16.42
CA PHE A 133 -3.69 -6.58 -15.55
C PHE A 133 -3.86 -5.08 -15.30
N SER A 134 -2.77 -4.38 -14.95
CA SER A 134 -2.81 -2.94 -14.66
C SER A 134 -3.21 -2.12 -15.89
N VAL A 135 -2.70 -2.45 -17.08
CA VAL A 135 -3.10 -1.81 -18.34
C VAL A 135 -4.60 -2.01 -18.59
N GLN A 136 -5.11 -3.21 -18.37
CA GLN A 136 -6.54 -3.47 -18.55
C GLN A 136 -7.41 -2.73 -17.53
N LEU A 137 -6.97 -2.67 -16.27
CA LEU A 137 -7.65 -1.88 -15.24
C LEU A 137 -7.67 -0.38 -15.58
N LEU A 138 -6.54 0.17 -16.04
CA LEU A 138 -6.45 1.57 -16.49
C LEU A 138 -7.37 1.85 -17.69
N ARG A 139 -7.53 0.90 -18.61
CA ARG A 139 -8.51 0.99 -19.71
C ARG A 139 -9.94 0.97 -19.20
N HIS A 140 -10.25 0.09 -18.25
CA HIS A 140 -11.59 0.00 -17.65
C HIS A 140 -11.97 1.31 -16.96
N LEU A 141 -11.03 1.94 -16.25
CA LEU A 141 -11.19 3.26 -15.65
C LEU A 141 -11.10 4.42 -16.66
N GLN A 142 -11.00 4.15 -17.97
CA GLN A 142 -10.89 5.15 -19.02
C GLN A 142 -9.72 6.14 -18.84
N LEU A 143 -8.67 5.72 -18.12
CA LEU A 143 -7.48 6.52 -17.86
C LEU A 143 -6.45 6.42 -18.99
N ILE A 144 -6.56 5.38 -19.81
CA ILE A 144 -5.77 5.22 -21.04
C ILE A 144 -6.68 4.79 -22.20
N ASP A 145 -6.29 5.17 -23.42
CA ASP A 145 -7.00 4.79 -24.64
C ASP A 145 -6.55 3.41 -25.20
N ARG A 146 -7.13 3.01 -26.35
CA ARG A 146 -6.75 1.76 -27.03
C ARG A 146 -5.27 1.72 -27.42
N LYS A 147 -4.66 2.88 -27.71
CA LYS A 147 -3.25 3.03 -28.09
C LYS A 147 -2.31 3.16 -26.89
N GLY A 148 -2.83 3.18 -25.64
CA GLY A 148 -2.02 3.35 -24.43
C GLY A 148 -1.77 4.80 -24.03
N ARG A 149 -2.38 5.78 -24.73
CA ARG A 149 -2.23 7.21 -24.41
C ARG A 149 -3.10 7.58 -23.21
N ALA A 150 -2.54 8.36 -22.29
CA ALA A 150 -3.24 8.79 -21.09
C ALA A 150 -4.39 9.76 -21.44
N ARG A 151 -5.58 9.54 -20.86
CA ARG A 151 -6.82 10.30 -21.15
C ARG A 151 -7.65 10.51 -19.87
N GLY A 152 -8.58 11.46 -19.92
CA GLY A 152 -9.53 11.70 -18.83
C GLY A 152 -8.83 12.21 -17.58
N LEU A 153 -9.15 11.61 -16.43
CA LEU A 153 -8.63 12.00 -15.11
C LEU A 153 -7.25 11.39 -14.80
N TRP A 154 -6.44 11.07 -15.82
CA TRP A 154 -5.14 10.41 -15.63
C TRP A 154 -4.16 11.24 -14.79
N GLN A 155 -4.19 12.57 -14.91
CA GLN A 155 -3.30 13.45 -14.13
C GLN A 155 -3.62 13.35 -12.63
N LEU A 156 -4.91 13.27 -12.28
CA LEU A 156 -5.34 13.06 -10.90
C LEU A 156 -4.85 11.70 -10.38
N ALA A 157 -5.09 10.62 -11.14
CA ALA A 157 -4.68 9.27 -10.76
C ALA A 157 -3.16 9.08 -10.70
N GLY A 158 -2.41 9.77 -11.56
CA GLY A 158 -0.95 9.66 -11.67
C GLY A 158 -0.21 10.46 -10.61
N ASN A 159 -0.74 11.64 -10.22
CA ASN A 159 -0.07 12.55 -9.29
C ASN A 159 -0.34 12.22 -7.82
N VAL A 160 -1.51 11.64 -7.52
CA VAL A 160 -1.82 11.20 -6.16
C VAL A 160 -1.02 9.91 -5.85
N LYS A 161 -0.14 10.00 -4.85
CA LYS A 161 0.84 8.95 -4.52
C LYS A 161 0.21 7.69 -3.90
N GLU A 162 -0.93 7.84 -3.25
CA GLU A 162 -1.62 6.77 -2.52
C GLU A 162 -2.51 5.95 -3.46
N SER A 163 -2.12 4.70 -3.70
CA SER A 163 -2.86 3.71 -4.47
C SER A 163 -3.25 2.55 -3.56
N PRO A 164 -4.48 2.01 -3.63
CA PRO A 164 -5.50 2.18 -4.69
C PRO A 164 -6.47 3.37 -4.51
N GLY A 165 -6.35 4.15 -3.42
CA GLY A 165 -7.28 5.25 -3.13
C GLY A 165 -7.47 6.24 -4.28
N ASN A 166 -6.39 6.55 -5.02
CA ASN A 166 -6.44 7.38 -6.21
C ASN A 166 -7.28 6.81 -7.37
N LEU A 167 -7.23 5.51 -7.62
CA LEU A 167 -8.01 4.84 -8.67
C LEU A 167 -9.49 4.77 -8.28
N ILE A 168 -9.76 4.50 -7.02
CA ILE A 168 -11.13 4.49 -6.48
C ILE A 168 -11.72 5.90 -6.54
N LEU A 169 -10.95 6.93 -6.19
CA LEU A 169 -11.40 8.32 -6.31
C LEU A 169 -11.84 8.65 -7.75
N VAL A 170 -11.05 8.24 -8.75
CA VAL A 170 -11.44 8.40 -10.17
C VAL A 170 -12.74 7.66 -10.46
N HIS A 171 -12.88 6.41 -10.03
CA HIS A 171 -14.09 5.63 -10.24
C HIS A 171 -15.33 6.32 -9.63
N LEU A 172 -15.21 6.79 -8.38
CA LEU A 172 -16.29 7.52 -7.69
C LEU A 172 -16.64 8.85 -8.37
N LEU A 173 -15.65 9.57 -8.90
CA LEU A 173 -15.88 10.79 -9.67
C LEU A 173 -16.61 10.50 -10.99
N GLN A 174 -16.21 9.44 -11.71
CA GLN A 174 -16.84 9.03 -12.96
C GLN A 174 -18.29 8.55 -12.77
N ARG A 175 -18.58 7.89 -11.65
CA ARG A 175 -19.93 7.45 -11.29
C ARG A 175 -20.82 8.59 -10.75
N GLY A 176 -20.27 9.79 -10.53
CA GLY A 176 -21.03 10.95 -10.07
C GLY A 176 -21.32 10.98 -8.57
N VAL A 177 -20.67 10.13 -7.76
CA VAL A 177 -20.94 9.98 -6.32
C VAL A 177 -20.81 11.31 -5.56
N PHE A 178 -19.82 12.13 -5.92
CA PHE A 178 -19.64 13.44 -5.31
C PHE A 178 -20.75 14.44 -5.68
N HIS A 179 -21.34 14.34 -6.88
CA HIS A 179 -22.50 15.14 -7.26
C HIS A 179 -23.72 14.75 -6.43
N ASP A 180 -23.91 13.46 -6.17
CA ASP A 180 -24.99 12.96 -5.33
C ASP A 180 -24.82 13.37 -3.86
N TYR A 181 -23.58 13.41 -3.37
CA TYR A 181 -23.26 13.98 -2.05
C TYR A 181 -23.70 15.45 -1.95
N CYS A 182 -23.34 16.27 -2.94
CA CYS A 182 -23.73 17.68 -2.97
C CYS A 182 -25.26 17.88 -3.02
N LYS A 183 -25.99 16.98 -3.69
CA LYS A 183 -27.47 17.02 -3.74
C LYS A 183 -28.11 16.57 -2.42
N LYS A 184 -27.58 15.51 -1.80
CA LYS A 184 -28.11 14.89 -0.57
C LYS A 184 -27.87 15.76 0.65
N TYR A 185 -26.68 16.36 0.78
CA TYR A 185 -26.29 17.15 1.94
C TYR A 185 -26.33 18.65 1.61
N LYS A 186 -27.48 19.30 1.85
CA LYS A 186 -27.66 20.75 1.64
C LYS A 186 -26.90 21.62 2.65
N LYS A 187 -26.63 21.10 3.85
CA LYS A 187 -25.84 21.79 4.88
C LYS A 187 -24.35 21.60 4.59
N GLU A 188 -23.62 22.71 4.49
CA GLU A 188 -22.21 22.73 4.13
C GLU A 188 -21.34 21.90 5.08
N ASP A 189 -21.56 22.00 6.39
CA ASP A 189 -20.78 21.26 7.39
C ASP A 189 -21.01 19.75 7.31
N ALA A 190 -22.24 19.33 7.04
CA ALA A 190 -22.57 17.91 6.87
C ALA A 190 -21.92 17.33 5.60
N LEU A 191 -21.93 18.11 4.51
CA LEU A 191 -21.26 17.75 3.26
C LEU A 191 -19.74 17.62 3.46
N LYS A 192 -19.10 18.64 4.05
CA LYS A 192 -17.66 18.62 4.35
C LYS A 192 -17.27 17.42 5.20
N ARG A 193 -18.04 17.14 6.26
CA ARG A 193 -17.83 15.98 7.13
C ARG A 193 -17.87 14.67 6.35
N LYS A 194 -18.90 14.44 5.54
CA LYS A 194 -19.05 13.18 4.79
C LYS A 194 -18.02 13.04 3.66
N MET A 195 -17.62 14.13 3.02
CA MET A 195 -16.51 14.13 2.06
C MET A 195 -15.18 13.81 2.75
N LEU A 196 -14.93 14.39 3.93
CA LEU A 196 -13.70 14.14 4.68
C LEU A 196 -13.60 12.69 5.15
N ILE A 197 -14.70 12.10 5.64
CA ILE A 197 -14.75 10.68 5.99
C ILE A 197 -14.40 9.82 4.78
N LEU A 198 -15.00 10.09 3.61
CA LEU A 198 -14.68 9.35 2.38
C LEU A 198 -13.20 9.47 2.00
N LEU A 199 -12.65 10.69 1.98
CA LEU A 199 -11.23 10.91 1.68
C LEU A 199 -10.31 10.24 2.71
N ALA A 200 -10.69 10.23 3.99
CA ALA A 200 -9.94 9.54 5.03
C ALA A 200 -9.89 8.02 4.78
N HIS A 201 -10.96 7.39 4.29
CA HIS A 201 -10.93 5.98 3.89
C HIS A 201 -10.01 5.71 2.70
N LEU A 202 -9.98 6.63 1.73
CA LEU A 202 -9.18 6.46 0.51
C LEU A 202 -7.69 6.70 0.75
N PHE A 203 -7.34 7.69 1.58
CA PHE A 203 -6.00 8.26 1.67
C PHE A 203 -5.36 8.14 3.05
N ASN A 204 -6.13 8.19 4.13
CA ASN A 204 -5.60 8.15 5.50
C ASN A 204 -6.08 6.93 6.29
N ARG A 205 -5.86 5.75 5.73
CA ARG A 205 -6.31 4.49 6.31
C ARG A 205 -5.25 3.90 7.25
N ILE A 206 -5.09 4.52 8.42
CA ILE A 206 -4.16 4.05 9.45
C ILE A 206 -4.89 3.09 10.39
N ARG A 207 -4.45 1.83 10.43
CA ARG A 207 -4.99 0.80 11.33
C ARG A 207 -4.73 1.18 12.78
N LEU A 208 -5.77 1.12 13.61
CA LEU A 208 -5.65 1.28 15.05
C LEU A 208 -5.08 0.01 15.71
N PRO A 209 -4.41 0.13 16.87
CA PRO A 209 -3.95 -1.02 17.63
C PRO A 209 -5.09 -2.02 17.90
N PRO A 210 -4.85 -3.34 17.79
CA PRO A 210 -5.88 -4.35 18.06
C PRO A 210 -6.43 -4.34 19.50
N SER A 211 -5.72 -3.68 20.42
CA SER A 211 -6.17 -3.44 21.79
C SER A 211 -7.32 -2.43 21.86
N PHE A 212 -7.40 -1.49 20.92
CA PHE A 212 -8.43 -0.46 20.91
C PHE A 212 -9.74 -1.08 20.43
N ARG A 213 -10.75 -1.05 21.30
CA ARG A 213 -12.08 -1.58 21.01
C ARG A 213 -13.09 -0.45 21.16
N PRO A 214 -13.97 -0.22 20.17
CA PRO A 214 -15.01 0.81 20.29
C PRO A 214 -15.94 0.57 21.49
N ASP A 215 -16.15 -0.70 21.85
CA ASP A 215 -17.05 -1.11 22.93
C ASP A 215 -16.44 -0.89 24.33
N ASP A 216 -15.12 -0.70 24.43
CA ASP A 216 -14.37 -0.58 25.67
C ASP A 216 -13.69 0.79 25.73
N LYS A 217 -14.31 1.75 26.43
CA LYS A 217 -13.81 3.14 26.53
C LYS A 217 -12.47 3.24 27.25
N ASP A 218 -12.14 2.27 28.11
CA ASP A 218 -10.87 2.24 28.83
C ASP A 218 -9.73 1.70 27.95
N SER A 219 -10.06 1.11 26.80
CA SER A 219 -9.07 0.52 25.88
C SER A 219 -8.31 1.55 25.03
N TYR A 220 -8.73 2.82 25.02
CA TYR A 220 -8.11 3.89 24.27
C TYR A 220 -8.19 5.24 25.02
N PRO A 221 -7.23 6.16 24.80
CA PRO A 221 -7.27 7.48 25.40
C PRO A 221 -8.47 8.26 24.84
N SER A 222 -9.55 8.32 25.62
CA SER A 222 -10.77 9.03 25.28
C SER A 222 -10.71 10.44 25.86
N GLY A 223 -10.02 11.35 25.16
CA GLY A 223 -10.18 12.78 25.40
C GLY A 223 -11.61 13.21 25.08
N ASN A 224 -12.17 14.18 25.81
CA ASN A 224 -13.59 14.58 25.72
C ASN A 224 -14.07 14.97 24.30
N ASN A 225 -13.16 15.22 23.35
CA ASN A 225 -13.47 15.77 22.03
C ASN A 225 -12.86 14.99 20.84
N ALA A 226 -12.08 13.92 21.05
CA ALA A 226 -11.39 13.22 19.96
C ALA A 226 -12.18 11.98 19.49
N ILE A 227 -12.56 11.94 18.21
CA ILE A 227 -13.12 10.76 17.58
C ILE A 227 -11.97 9.85 17.16
N VAL A 228 -11.71 8.83 17.97
CA VAL A 228 -10.62 7.88 17.72
C VAL A 228 -10.91 6.99 16.50
N PHE A 229 -12.15 6.52 16.35
CA PHE A 229 -12.55 5.56 15.33
C PHE A 229 -13.16 6.24 14.11
N LEU A 230 -12.66 5.88 12.93
CA LEU A 230 -13.20 6.37 11.66
C LEU A 230 -14.62 5.82 11.44
N GLU A 231 -15.58 6.72 11.24
CA GLU A 231 -16.98 6.37 10.93
C GLU A 231 -17.10 5.60 9.62
N ASP A 232 -17.98 4.61 9.53
CA ASP A 232 -18.20 3.88 8.27
C ASP A 232 -18.69 4.81 7.13
N VAL A 233 -18.28 4.49 5.90
CA VAL A 233 -18.73 5.18 4.68
C VAL A 233 -20.23 4.89 4.46
N PRO A 234 -21.05 5.86 3.98
CA PRO A 234 -22.45 5.61 3.64
C PRO A 234 -22.64 4.42 2.67
N ASP A 235 -23.69 3.62 2.90
CA ASP A 235 -23.97 2.39 2.14
C ASP A 235 -24.04 2.61 0.62
N ASP A 236 -24.57 3.76 0.19
CA ASP A 236 -24.64 4.13 -1.23
C ASP A 236 -23.25 4.17 -1.89
N VAL A 237 -22.25 4.69 -1.16
CA VAL A 237 -20.87 4.78 -1.66
C VAL A 237 -20.13 3.47 -1.47
N LYS A 238 -20.42 2.74 -0.40
CA LYS A 238 -19.91 1.39 -0.19
C LYS A 238 -20.22 0.49 -1.40
N LYS A 239 -21.46 0.54 -1.92
CA LYS A 239 -21.84 -0.18 -3.16
C LYS A 239 -20.96 0.17 -4.37
N HIS A 240 -20.61 1.44 -4.58
CA HIS A 240 -19.72 1.84 -5.67
C HIS A 240 -18.28 1.37 -5.45
N MET A 241 -17.82 1.33 -4.20
CA MET A 241 -16.49 0.81 -3.87
C MET A 241 -16.44 -0.72 -4.05
N ASP A 242 -17.53 -1.41 -3.72
CA ASP A 242 -17.67 -2.85 -3.93
C ASP A 242 -17.74 -3.20 -5.42
N ASP A 243 -18.46 -2.44 -6.26
CA ASP A 243 -18.47 -2.57 -7.73
C ASP A 243 -17.04 -2.45 -8.32
N TYR A 244 -16.28 -1.47 -7.84
CA TYR A 244 -14.87 -1.32 -8.22
C TYR A 244 -14.04 -2.53 -7.79
N ASN A 245 -14.17 -2.96 -6.53
CA ASN A 245 -13.43 -4.10 -6.01
C ASN A 245 -13.74 -5.39 -6.78
N GLU A 246 -15.02 -5.64 -7.09
CA GLU A 246 -15.47 -6.79 -7.88
C GLU A 246 -14.83 -6.77 -9.27
N THR A 247 -14.87 -5.63 -9.96
CA THR A 247 -14.23 -5.47 -11.27
C THR A 247 -12.73 -5.78 -11.21
N VAL A 248 -12.02 -5.23 -10.21
CA VAL A 248 -10.59 -5.46 -10.01
C VAL A 248 -10.30 -6.94 -9.75
N LEU A 249 -11.08 -7.59 -8.88
CA LEU A 249 -10.93 -9.01 -8.55
C LEU A 249 -11.19 -9.91 -9.75
N LEU A 250 -12.25 -9.65 -10.52
CA LEU A 250 -12.59 -10.40 -11.73
C LEU A 250 -11.46 -10.31 -12.78
N LEU A 251 -10.97 -9.09 -13.05
CA LEU A 251 -9.85 -8.91 -13.96
C LEU A 251 -8.61 -9.65 -13.46
N PHE A 252 -8.26 -9.49 -12.18
CA PHE A 252 -7.09 -10.15 -11.61
C PHE A 252 -7.19 -11.68 -11.69
N ARG A 253 -8.37 -12.26 -11.38
CA ARG A 253 -8.65 -13.70 -11.54
C ARG A 253 -8.44 -14.17 -12.97
N GLN A 254 -8.94 -13.43 -13.95
CA GLN A 254 -8.79 -13.80 -15.36
C GLN A 254 -7.32 -13.82 -15.80
N PHE A 255 -6.55 -12.78 -15.44
CA PHE A 255 -5.13 -12.73 -15.79
C PHE A 255 -4.31 -13.81 -15.08
N THR A 256 -4.55 -14.03 -13.79
CA THR A 256 -3.87 -15.09 -13.00
C THR A 256 -4.20 -16.48 -13.51
N LYS A 257 -5.47 -16.77 -13.80
CA LYS A 257 -5.89 -18.01 -14.44
C LYS A 257 -5.24 -18.20 -15.81
N GLY A 258 -5.16 -17.15 -16.62
CA GLY A 258 -4.53 -17.18 -17.94
C GLY A 258 -3.01 -17.40 -17.92
N ALA A 259 -2.33 -17.05 -16.82
CA ALA A 259 -0.90 -17.30 -16.65
C ALA A 259 -0.58 -18.62 -15.93
N ALA A 260 -1.60 -19.28 -15.37
CA ALA A 260 -1.42 -20.57 -14.72
C ALA A 260 -1.08 -21.66 -15.75
N PRO A 261 -0.18 -22.61 -15.42
CA PRO A 261 0.25 -23.66 -16.35
C PRO A 261 -0.91 -24.53 -16.84
N ASN A 262 -1.89 -24.79 -15.97
CA ASN A 262 -3.04 -25.67 -16.25
C ASN A 262 -4.33 -24.86 -16.51
N GLY A 263 -4.22 -23.53 -16.64
CA GLY A 263 -5.38 -22.65 -16.77
C GLY A 263 -6.33 -22.66 -15.56
N ARG A 264 -5.85 -23.11 -14.39
CA ARG A 264 -6.57 -23.16 -13.11
C ARG A 264 -5.94 -22.22 -12.12
N LEU A 265 -6.76 -21.57 -11.31
CA LEU A 265 -6.28 -20.65 -10.28
C LEU A 265 -5.77 -21.44 -9.06
N VAL A 266 -6.50 -22.50 -8.70
CA VAL A 266 -6.14 -23.43 -7.61
C VAL A 266 -4.97 -24.30 -8.06
N ASP A 267 -3.96 -24.48 -7.20
CA ASP A 267 -2.93 -25.51 -7.40
C ASP A 267 -3.56 -26.92 -7.36
N ASP A 268 -3.07 -27.85 -8.17
CA ASP A 268 -3.61 -29.21 -8.21
C ASP A 268 -3.49 -29.92 -6.85
N ARG A 269 -2.51 -29.56 -6.01
CA ARG A 269 -2.38 -30.06 -4.64
C ARG A 269 -3.59 -29.70 -3.76
N PHE A 270 -4.20 -28.55 -4.00
CA PHE A 270 -5.41 -28.10 -3.28
C PHE A 270 -6.70 -28.50 -3.99
N SER A 271 -6.66 -28.86 -5.27
CA SER A 271 -7.83 -29.29 -6.05
C SER A 271 -8.55 -30.51 -5.47
N ILE A 272 -7.84 -31.35 -4.72
CA ILE A 272 -8.40 -32.52 -4.00
C ILE A 272 -9.47 -32.10 -2.97
N SER A 273 -9.39 -30.87 -2.45
CA SER A 273 -10.39 -30.33 -1.50
C SER A 273 -11.72 -29.93 -2.14
N GLY A 274 -11.86 -30.01 -3.48
CA GLY A 274 -13.09 -29.70 -4.19
C GLY A 274 -13.41 -28.20 -4.32
N VAL A 275 -12.49 -27.32 -3.93
CA VAL A 275 -12.65 -25.86 -4.05
C VAL A 275 -12.59 -25.44 -5.52
N LYS A 276 -13.64 -24.75 -5.99
CA LYS A 276 -13.69 -24.18 -7.34
C LYS A 276 -12.87 -22.88 -7.41
N ASP A 277 -12.24 -22.62 -8.55
CA ASP A 277 -11.46 -21.39 -8.82
C ASP A 277 -12.21 -20.11 -8.42
N ASP A 278 -13.52 -20.02 -8.74
CA ASP A 278 -14.34 -18.83 -8.52
C ASP A 278 -14.63 -18.54 -7.05
N GLN A 279 -14.47 -19.55 -6.18
CA GLN A 279 -14.72 -19.46 -4.74
C GLN A 279 -13.47 -19.06 -3.95
N ILE A 280 -12.29 -19.07 -4.58
CA ILE A 280 -11.05 -18.66 -3.89
C ILE A 280 -11.08 -17.16 -3.62
N SER A 281 -11.01 -16.80 -2.34
CA SER A 281 -10.73 -15.43 -1.95
C SER A 281 -9.30 -15.06 -2.37
N LEU A 282 -9.15 -13.96 -3.10
CA LEU A 282 -7.83 -13.42 -3.39
C LEU A 282 -7.29 -12.57 -2.22
N PHE A 283 -8.13 -12.30 -1.22
CA PHE A 283 -7.69 -11.67 0.01
C PHE A 283 -6.95 -12.70 0.88
N PRO A 284 -5.91 -12.29 1.62
CA PRO A 284 -5.14 -13.16 2.49
C PRO A 284 -6.00 -13.50 3.71
N GLN A 285 -6.72 -14.61 3.58
CA GLN A 285 -7.40 -15.29 4.67
C GLN A 285 -6.73 -16.64 4.97
N TYR A 286 -5.81 -17.06 4.10
CA TYR A 286 -5.21 -18.39 4.15
C TYR A 286 -3.80 -18.32 4.73
N LEU A 287 -3.50 -19.22 5.67
CA LEU A 287 -2.15 -19.43 6.19
C LEU A 287 -1.19 -19.90 5.08
N VAL A 288 -1.72 -20.69 4.14
CA VAL A 288 -1.03 -21.16 2.93
C VAL A 288 -1.92 -20.80 1.73
N SER A 289 -1.36 -20.07 0.78
CA SER A 289 -2.10 -19.65 -0.42
C SER A 289 -2.48 -20.89 -1.25
N PRO A 290 -3.76 -21.06 -1.64
CA PRO A 290 -4.21 -22.16 -2.49
C PRO A 290 -3.87 -21.95 -3.98
N LEU A 291 -3.22 -20.83 -4.32
CA LEU A 291 -2.88 -20.46 -5.71
C LEU A 291 -1.72 -21.30 -6.24
N TYR A 292 -1.68 -21.47 -7.57
CA TYR A 292 -0.62 -22.22 -8.28
C TYR A 292 0.80 -21.72 -7.94
N GLU A 293 1.75 -22.64 -8.02
CA GLU A 293 3.17 -22.37 -7.76
C GLU A 293 3.75 -21.30 -8.70
N GLY A 294 4.36 -20.25 -8.14
CA GLY A 294 4.94 -19.13 -8.89
C GLY A 294 4.14 -17.83 -8.87
N HIS A 295 2.99 -17.79 -8.18
CA HIS A 295 2.28 -16.54 -7.89
C HIS A 295 2.42 -16.14 -6.41
N SER A 296 2.96 -14.94 -6.14
CA SER A 296 2.93 -14.37 -4.79
C SER A 296 1.53 -13.86 -4.44
N ALA A 297 0.95 -14.34 -3.33
CA ALA A 297 -0.33 -13.90 -2.74
C ALA A 297 -0.23 -12.53 -2.03
N ASP A 298 0.73 -11.70 -2.42
CA ASP A 298 0.94 -10.39 -1.83
C ASP A 298 -0.21 -9.44 -2.22
N ILE A 299 -0.96 -8.98 -1.21
CA ILE A 299 -2.03 -7.96 -1.34
C ILE A 299 -1.56 -6.75 -2.13
N SER A 300 -0.27 -6.40 -2.09
CA SER A 300 0.25 -5.22 -2.75
C SER A 300 0.02 -5.24 -4.28
N PHE A 301 -0.22 -6.41 -4.88
CA PHE A 301 -0.59 -6.56 -6.28
C PHE A 301 -2.09 -6.39 -6.54
N LEU A 302 -2.95 -6.55 -5.53
CA LEU A 302 -4.38 -6.29 -5.62
C LEU A 302 -4.65 -4.80 -5.37
N ARG A 303 -5.31 -4.15 -6.32
CA ARG A 303 -5.67 -2.73 -6.24
C ARG A 303 -7.08 -2.53 -5.71
N THR A 304 -7.42 -3.26 -4.68
CA THR A 304 -8.74 -3.21 -4.01
C THR A 304 -8.63 -2.49 -2.68
N LEU A 305 -9.73 -1.89 -2.23
CA LEU A 305 -9.85 -1.35 -0.88
C LEU A 305 -11.05 -2.04 -0.20
N ASN A 306 -10.77 -3.08 0.60
CA ASN A 306 -11.81 -3.79 1.33
C ASN A 306 -12.16 -3.01 2.60
N LEU A 307 -13.36 -2.42 2.70
CA LEU A 307 -13.78 -1.66 3.88
C LEU A 307 -13.99 -2.55 5.12
N ASP A 308 -14.39 -3.80 4.93
CA ASP A 308 -14.69 -4.76 6.01
C ASP A 308 -13.50 -5.70 6.26
N GLU A 309 -12.32 -5.11 6.46
CA GLU A 309 -11.13 -5.89 6.79
C GLU A 309 -11.27 -6.55 8.16
N VAL A 310 -10.88 -7.83 8.22
CA VAL A 310 -10.81 -8.61 9.45
C VAL A 310 -9.39 -9.07 9.70
N ASP A 311 -9.02 -9.14 10.98
CA ASP A 311 -7.73 -9.69 11.39
C ASP A 311 -7.71 -11.22 11.26
N HIS A 312 -6.54 -11.84 11.41
CA HIS A 312 -6.35 -13.30 11.42
C HIS A 312 -7.22 -14.07 12.43
N ARG A 313 -7.84 -13.37 13.38
CA ARG A 313 -8.79 -13.92 14.38
C ARG A 313 -10.26 -13.65 14.04
N GLY A 314 -10.57 -13.14 12.85
CA GLY A 314 -11.93 -12.79 12.41
C GLY A 314 -12.51 -11.52 13.05
N ARG A 315 -11.69 -10.70 13.71
CA ARG A 315 -12.15 -9.44 14.35
C ARG A 315 -12.09 -8.28 13.34
N LYS A 316 -13.10 -7.41 13.31
CA LYS A 316 -13.12 -6.20 12.47
C LYS A 316 -11.90 -5.33 12.78
N VAL A 317 -11.22 -4.88 11.73
CA VAL A 317 -10.10 -3.95 11.82
C VAL A 317 -10.64 -2.53 11.82
N TYR A 318 -10.25 -1.74 12.81
CA TYR A 318 -10.64 -0.34 12.92
C TYR A 318 -9.53 0.60 12.45
N TYR A 319 -9.94 1.75 11.92
CA TYR A 319 -9.04 2.79 11.41
C TYR A 319 -9.21 4.09 12.18
N GLY A 320 -8.14 4.88 12.25
CA GLY A 320 -8.12 6.12 13.01
C GLY A 320 -8.85 7.25 12.30
N ALA A 321 -9.64 8.04 13.04
CA ALA A 321 -10.32 9.24 12.52
C ALA A 321 -9.45 10.51 12.60
N PHE A 322 -8.12 10.38 12.67
CA PHE A 322 -7.20 11.52 12.87
C PHE A 322 -7.42 12.67 11.87
N ALA A 323 -7.67 12.36 10.59
CA ALA A 323 -7.95 13.40 9.59
C ALA A 323 -9.22 14.21 9.92
N TYR A 324 -10.24 13.54 10.44
CA TYR A 324 -11.48 14.16 10.88
C TYR A 324 -11.25 15.02 12.13
N ASP A 325 -10.61 14.46 13.16
CA ASP A 325 -10.31 15.18 14.39
C ASP A 325 -9.46 16.43 14.14
N PHE A 326 -8.49 16.32 13.24
CA PHE A 326 -7.66 17.46 12.84
C PHE A 326 -8.48 18.58 12.19
N TRP A 327 -9.46 18.23 11.36
CA TRP A 327 -10.34 19.21 10.73
C TRP A 327 -11.27 19.89 11.74
N VAL A 328 -11.84 19.13 12.69
CA VAL A 328 -12.73 19.67 13.74
C VAL A 328 -11.97 20.60 14.68
N HIS A 329 -10.79 20.18 15.15
CA HIS A 329 -10.04 20.89 16.20
C HIS A 329 -9.03 21.91 15.67
N LYS A 330 -8.84 21.99 14.35
CA LYS A 330 -8.01 22.97 13.61
C LYS A 330 -6.52 23.03 14.00
N SER A 331 -6.06 22.27 15.00
CA SER A 331 -4.66 22.20 15.43
C SER A 331 -4.30 20.84 16.01
N ARG A 332 -3.10 20.36 15.67
CA ARG A 332 -2.49 19.14 16.24
C ARG A 332 -2.19 19.28 17.73
N SER A 333 -1.86 20.49 18.21
CA SER A 333 -1.61 20.73 19.63
C SER A 333 -2.88 20.55 20.47
N MET A 334 -4.06 20.87 19.93
CA MET A 334 -5.34 20.67 20.60
C MET A 334 -5.78 19.20 20.66
N ILE A 335 -5.18 18.33 19.83
CA ILE A 335 -5.42 16.88 19.84
C ILE A 335 -4.48 16.18 20.83
N CYS A 336 -3.26 16.70 21.02
CA CYS A 336 -2.26 16.10 21.93
C CYS A 336 -2.24 16.73 23.33
N ASN A 337 -2.86 17.89 23.56
CA ASN A 337 -2.93 18.57 24.86
C ASN A 337 -4.16 18.17 25.70
N VAL A 338 -4.69 16.96 25.52
CA VAL A 338 -5.79 16.42 26.34
C VAL A 338 -5.39 15.04 26.87
#